data_AF-A0ABD0NII4-F1
#
_entry.id   AF-A0ABD0NII4-F1
#
_cell.length_a   1.000
_cell.length_b   1.000
_cell.length_c   1.000
_cell.angle_alpha   90.00
_cell.angle_beta   90.00
_cell.angle_gamma   90.00
#
_symmetry.space_group_name_H-M   'P 1'
#
loop_
_entity.id
_entity.type
_entity.pdbx_description
1 polymer ?
#
loop_
_entity_poly.entity_id
_entity_poly.type
_entity_poly.pdbx_seq_one_letter_code
_entity_poly.pdbx_strand_id
1 'polypeptide(L)' 'FLSPAADEACQYVNKILGENLLLLTELNLSECKLGPSGLKKLAAVLQDKHCKLNTL' A
#
# COMPACT_ATOMS: atom_id res chain seq x y z
N PHE A 1 -1.22 -4.89 -14.02
CA PHE A 1 -2.27 -4.78 -12.99
C PHE A 1 -1.81 -5.57 -11.78
N LEU A 2 -2.05 -5.08 -10.55
CA LEU A 2 -1.67 -5.79 -9.32
C LEU A 2 -2.30 -7.19 -9.26
N SER A 3 -1.71 -8.10 -8.50
CA SER A 3 -2.40 -9.33 -8.12
C SER A 3 -3.67 -9.02 -7.31
N PRO A 4 -4.69 -9.91 -7.31
CA PRO A 4 -5.93 -9.67 -6.58
C PRO A 4 -5.73 -9.36 -5.08
N ALA A 5 -4.75 -10.03 -4.45
CA ALA A 5 -4.41 -9.80 -3.05
C ALA A 5 -3.76 -8.43 -2.82
N ALA A 6 -2.88 -8.00 -3.72
CA ALA A 6 -2.27 -6.69 -3.67
C ALA A 6 -3.28 -5.58 -4.02
N ASP A 7 -4.23 -5.83 -4.93
CA ASP A 7 -5.28 -4.86 -5.27
C ASP A 7 -6.21 -4.62 -4.08
N GLU A 8 -6.67 -5.68 -3.41
CA GLU A 8 -7.49 -5.56 -2.20
C GLU A 8 -6.72 -4.85 -1.06
N ALA A 9 -5.44 -5.18 -0.90
CA ALA A 9 -4.58 -4.52 0.07
C ALA A 9 -4.35 -3.04 -0.27
N CYS A 10 -4.16 -2.72 -1.55
CA CYS A 10 -4.01 -1.36 -2.05
C CYS A 10 -5.28 -0.54 -1.78
N GLN A 11 -6.46 -1.08 -2.09
CA GLN A 11 -7.73 -0.40 -1.81
C GLN A 11 -7.91 -0.14 -0.31
N TYR A 12 -7.53 -1.10 0.54
CA TYR A 12 -7.58 -0.91 1.98
C TYR A 12 -6.64 0.21 2.46
N VAL A 13 -5.38 0.19 2.00
CA VAL A 13 -4.40 1.21 2.39
C VAL A 13 -4.81 2.57 1.85
N ASN A 14 -5.31 2.65 0.60
CA ASN A 14 -5.86 3.87 0.03
C ASN A 14 -7.00 4.45 0.87
N LYS A 15 -7.84 3.59 1.45
CA LYS A 15 -8.95 4.02 2.30
C LYS A 15 -8.49 4.55 3.66
N ILE A 16 -7.38 4.06 4.20
CA ILE A 16 -6.82 4.50 5.48
C ILE A 16 -5.99 5.77 5.32
N LEU A 17 -5.09 5.77 4.34
CA LEU A 17 -4.15 6.86 4.12
C LEU A 17 -4.74 7.99 3.27
N GLY A 18 -5.85 7.73 2.57
CA GLY A 18 -6.46 8.68 1.63
C GLY A 18 -5.67 8.83 0.32
N GLU A 19 -4.63 8.02 0.14
CA GLU A 19 -3.67 8.14 -0.95
C GLU A 19 -3.77 6.96 -1.92
N ASN A 20 -3.57 7.16 -3.22
CA ASN A 20 -3.66 6.07 -4.20
C ASN A 20 -2.28 5.45 -4.48
N LEU A 21 -1.96 4.33 -3.82
CA LEU A 21 -0.66 3.66 -3.98
C LEU A 21 -0.36 3.18 -5.41
N LEU A 22 -1.36 3.01 -6.27
CA LEU A 22 -1.16 2.66 -7.68
C LEU A 22 -0.56 3.81 -8.51
N LEU A 23 -0.78 5.03 -8.05
CA LEU A 23 -0.37 6.27 -8.73
C LEU A 23 0.86 6.90 -8.06
N LEU A 24 1.14 6.54 -6.81
CA LEU A 24 2.24 7.08 -6.03
C LEU A 24 3.49 6.22 -6.14
N THR A 25 4.63 6.89 -6.18
CA THR A 25 5.97 6.28 -6.10
C THR A 25 6.57 6.37 -4.69
N GLU A 26 6.05 7.26 -3.86
CA GLU A 26 6.48 7.47 -2.48
C GLU A 26 5.25 7.44 -1.57
N LEU A 27 5.38 6.79 -0.41
CA LEU A 27 4.35 6.76 0.61
C LEU A 27 4.91 7.32 1.89
N ASN A 28 4.24 8.30 2.49
CA ASN A 28 4.64 8.82 3.78
C ASN A 28 3.80 8.21 4.92
N LEU A 29 4.44 7.41 5.77
CA LEU A 29 3.80 6.79 6.92
C LEU A 29 4.09 7.49 8.26
N SER A 30 4.83 8.60 8.26
CA SER A 30 5.27 9.29 9.49
C SER A 30 4.12 9.66 10.43
N GLU A 31 3.00 10.11 9.87
CA GLU A 31 1.80 10.53 10.62
C GLU A 31 0.74 9.41 10.72
N CYS A 32 1.00 8.23 10.13
CA CYS A 32 0.01 7.16 10.01
C CYS A 32 0.31 5.97 10.91
N LYS A 33 -0.51 5.79 11.96
CA LYS A 33 -0.49 4.58 12.80
C LYS A 33 -1.21 3.42 12.11
N LEU A 34 -0.52 2.74 11.20
CA LEU A 34 -0.97 1.46 10.70
C LEU A 34 -0.81 0.39 11.79
N GLY A 35 -1.90 -0.28 12.14
CA GLY A 35 -1.86 -1.47 12.98
C GLY A 35 -1.16 -2.65 12.27
N PRO A 36 -0.93 -3.78 12.97
CA PRO A 36 -0.27 -4.95 12.41
C PRO A 36 -0.94 -5.49 11.13
N SER A 37 -2.27 -5.39 11.06
CA SER A 37 -3.06 -5.77 9.89
C SER A 37 -2.84 -4.82 8.70
N GLY A 38 -2.70 -3.52 8.95
CA GLY A 38 -2.38 -2.52 7.93
C GLY A 38 -0.97 -2.72 7.36
N LEU A 39 0.01 -2.98 8.23
CA LEU A 39 1.38 -3.31 7.79
C LEU A 39 1.43 -4.59 6.95
N LYS A 40 0.65 -5.61 7.31
CA LYS A 40 0.59 -6.87 6.53
C LYS A 40 0.02 -6.65 5.13
N LYS A 41 -1.01 -5.81 5.00
CA LYS A 41 -1.60 -5.43 3.71
C LYS A 41 -0.60 -4.61 2.89
N LEU A 42 0.06 -3.64 3.51
CA LEU A 42 1.10 -2.85 2.85
C LEU A 42 2.24 -3.75 2.33
N ALA A 43 2.70 -4.70 3.13
CA ALA A 43 3.71 -5.67 2.70
C ALA A 43 3.25 -6.51 1.49
N ALA A 44 1.98 -6.89 1.42
CA ALA A 44 1.43 -7.60 0.26
C ALA A 44 1.44 -6.74 -1.02
N VAL A 45 1.19 -5.43 -0.90
CA VAL A 45 1.31 -4.48 -2.02
C VAL A 45 2.77 -4.35 -2.47
N LEU A 46 3.71 -4.22 -1.53
CA LEU A 46 5.14 -4.08 -1.83
C LEU A 46 5.78 -5.34 -2.40
N GLN A 47 5.28 -6.52 -2.02
CA GLN A 47 5.71 -7.80 -2.59
C GLN A 47 5.17 -8.02 -4.00
N ASP A 48 4.19 -7.24 -4.44
CA ASP A 48 3.66 -7.35 -5.80
C ASP A 48 4.67 -6.77 -6.79
N LYS A 49 5.04 -7.57 -7.80
CA LYS A 49 5.98 -7.16 -8.86
C LYS A 49 5.48 -5.96 -9.69
N HIS A 50 4.20 -5.63 -9.62
CA HIS A 50 3.59 -4.49 -10.30
C HIS A 50 3.48 -3.26 -9.40
N CYS A 51 3.92 -3.35 -8.15
CA CYS A 51 4.03 -2.20 -7.26
C CYS A 51 5.04 -1.19 -7.83
N LYS A 52 4.65 0.08 -7.84
CA LYS A 52 5.51 1.20 -8.27
C LYS A 52 6.09 1.98 -7.09
N LEU A 53 5.76 1.58 -5.86
CA LEU A 53 6.23 2.23 -4.66
C LEU A 53 7.72 1.95 -4.51
N ASN A 54 8.53 2.99 -4.56
CA ASN A 54 9.98 2.92 -4.47
C ASN A 54 10.50 3.37 -3.10
N THR A 55 9.71 4.15 -2.36
CA THR A 55 10.11 4.74 -1.09
C THR A 55 8.94 4.77 -0.10
N LEU A 56 9.27 4.53 1.17
CA LEU A 56 8.38 4.43 2.35
C LEU A 56 8.90 5.28 3.51
#